data_AF-A0A937X5E1-F1
#
_entry.id   AF-A0A937X5E1-F1
#
_cell.length_a   1.000
_cell.length_b   1.000
_cell.length_c   1.000
_cell.angle_alpha   90.00
_cell.angle_beta   90.00
_cell.angle_gamma   90.00
#
_symmetry.space_group_name_H-M   'P 1'
#
loop_
_entity.id
_entity.type
_entity.pdbx_description
1 polymer ?
#
loop_
_entity_poly.entity_id
_entity_poly.type
_entity_poly.pdbx_seq_one_letter_code
_entity_poly.pdbx_strand_id
1 'polypeptide(L)'
;PSAAPASTPPVGTRPVVASATAATSSARPNSAGAAAQAGSGDEARARKDVTDAVRLFQAERFDEAAAALEKASRRAPGSKTGKDAASKARLVREFAEHWGAAQKALRSRRAREASDALSRAQSTDRRLGGYFRDRIDTQLAEQLYVVAIQAYNRQAYDEAIQVNARVLELQPGHALGTRLQTKMRSSAAAVARQAQRALDNGDKEGARRLAQAALRLVGESEPAGRAARKVLDNL
;
A
#
# COMPACT_ATOMS: atom_id res chain seq x y z
N PRO A 1 -61.64 70.65 2.02
CA PRO A 1 -63.07 70.47 2.36
C PRO A 1 -63.24 69.48 3.52
N SER A 2 -63.70 70.03 4.66
CA SER A 2 -64.58 69.46 5.70
C SER A 2 -64.44 67.98 6.07
N ALA A 3 -64.46 67.55 7.33
CA ALA A 3 -64.60 68.16 8.64
C ALA A 3 -64.48 66.96 9.62
N ALA A 4 -63.85 67.14 10.78
CA ALA A 4 -64.19 66.30 11.95
C ALA A 4 -65.58 66.73 12.44
N PRO A 5 -66.40 65.86 13.05
CA PRO A 5 -66.38 65.71 14.51
C PRO A 5 -66.75 64.28 15.01
N ALA A 6 -66.11 63.77 16.07
CA ALA A 6 -66.52 63.81 17.48
C ALA A 6 -67.78 62.99 17.85
N SER A 7 -67.63 62.06 18.81
CA SER A 7 -68.58 61.80 19.90
C SER A 7 -68.05 60.71 20.87
N THR A 8 -67.86 61.12 22.12
CA THR A 8 -67.70 60.34 23.37
C THR A 8 -69.07 60.25 24.12
N PRO A 9 -69.18 59.70 25.35
CA PRO A 9 -69.11 58.32 25.88
C PRO A 9 -70.48 57.90 26.53
N PRO A 10 -70.67 56.79 27.32
CA PRO A 10 -70.27 56.70 28.76
C PRO A 10 -69.87 55.26 29.26
N VAL A 11 -68.90 55.11 30.17
CA VAL A 11 -68.96 54.83 31.64
C VAL A 11 -69.59 53.49 32.10
N GLY A 12 -68.80 52.71 32.88
CA GLY A 12 -69.17 51.60 33.78
C GLY A 12 -68.84 50.21 33.19
N THR A 13 -68.07 49.30 33.78
CA THR A 13 -67.82 48.94 35.19
C THR A 13 -66.59 48.01 35.23
N ARG A 14 -65.69 48.13 36.21
CA ARG A 14 -64.62 47.14 36.54
C ARG A 14 -65.14 46.19 37.65
N PRO A 15 -64.42 45.14 38.09
CA PRO A 15 -63.54 44.18 37.40
C PRO A 15 -63.82 42.72 37.84
N VAL A 16 -63.46 41.70 37.04
CA VAL A 16 -63.07 40.38 37.59
C VAL A 16 -61.98 39.75 36.73
N VAL A 17 -60.99 39.22 37.43
CA VAL A 17 -59.69 38.69 37.01
C VAL A 17 -59.85 37.38 36.24
N ALA A 18 -59.21 37.26 35.06
CA ALA A 18 -58.93 35.97 34.43
C ALA A 18 -57.63 36.07 33.62
N SER A 19 -56.62 35.33 34.09
CA SER A 19 -55.28 35.22 33.50
C SER A 19 -55.35 34.57 32.11
N ALA A 20 -54.94 35.32 31.08
CA ALA A 20 -54.76 34.82 29.72
C ALA A 20 -53.34 34.26 29.55
N THR A 21 -53.23 32.96 29.30
CA THR A 21 -52.04 32.32 28.74
C THR A 21 -51.91 32.71 27.28
N ALA A 22 -50.94 33.58 26.98
CA ALA A 22 -50.57 33.93 25.61
C ALA A 22 -49.91 32.73 24.91
N ALA A 23 -50.51 32.28 23.82
CA ALA A 23 -49.91 31.38 22.85
C ALA A 23 -48.78 32.10 22.11
N THR A 24 -47.55 31.95 22.56
CA THR A 24 -46.37 32.36 21.81
C THR A 24 -46.13 31.32 20.71
N SER A 25 -46.45 31.68 19.46
CA SER A 25 -45.97 30.97 18.28
C SER A 25 -44.44 31.08 18.21
N SER A 26 -43.75 30.11 18.82
CA SER A 26 -42.32 29.90 18.61
C SER A 26 -42.13 29.25 17.25
N ALA A 27 -41.75 30.05 16.26
CA ALA A 27 -41.17 29.58 15.01
C ALA A 27 -39.98 28.65 15.36
N ARG A 28 -40.14 27.35 15.07
CA ARG A 28 -39.04 26.37 15.14
C ARG A 28 -37.91 26.87 14.23
N PRO A 29 -36.67 27.04 14.73
CA PRO A 29 -35.55 27.29 13.83
C PRO A 29 -35.35 26.05 12.95
N ASN A 30 -35.10 26.32 11.67
CA ASN A 30 -34.88 25.39 10.57
C ASN A 30 -33.64 24.50 10.85
N SER A 31 -33.79 23.46 11.68
CA SER A 31 -32.71 22.54 12.06
C SER A 31 -32.16 21.73 10.88
N ALA A 32 -32.97 21.54 9.83
CA ALA A 32 -32.55 20.86 8.61
C ALA A 32 -31.54 21.68 7.77
N GLY A 33 -31.67 23.02 7.76
CA GLY A 33 -30.75 23.89 7.02
C GLY A 33 -29.38 24.02 7.70
N ALA A 34 -29.36 24.08 9.03
CA ALA A 34 -28.12 24.13 9.81
C ALA A 34 -27.33 22.81 9.75
N ALA A 35 -28.02 21.66 9.78
CA ALA A 35 -27.39 20.35 9.65
C ALA A 35 -26.78 20.12 8.25
N ALA A 36 -27.45 20.59 7.19
CA ALA A 36 -26.93 20.50 5.82
C ALA A 36 -25.73 21.43 5.58
N GLN A 37 -25.74 22.65 6.13
CA GLN A 37 -24.59 23.57 6.06
C GLN A 37 -23.40 23.07 6.89
N ALA A 38 -23.63 22.52 8.10
CA ALA A 38 -22.59 21.92 8.93
C ALA A 38 -21.92 20.72 8.23
N GLY A 39 -22.72 19.83 7.60
CA GLY A 39 -22.21 18.71 6.82
C GLY A 39 -21.29 19.13 5.66
N SER A 40 -21.63 20.22 4.96
CA SER A 40 -20.80 20.74 3.86
C SER A 40 -19.44 21.31 4.34
N GLY A 41 -19.43 21.98 5.50
CA GLY A 41 -18.23 22.57 6.09
C GLY A 41 -17.29 21.52 6.68
N ASP A 42 -17.85 20.51 7.35
CA ASP A 42 -17.06 19.41 7.92
C ASP A 42 -16.49 18.49 6.84
N GLU A 43 -17.21 18.31 5.73
CA GLU A 43 -16.67 17.60 4.58
C GLU A 43 -15.50 18.36 3.92
N ALA A 44 -15.61 19.68 3.75
CA ALA A 44 -14.51 20.50 3.23
C ALA A 44 -13.26 20.43 4.14
N ARG A 45 -13.46 20.45 5.47
CA ARG A 45 -12.40 20.29 6.46
C ARG A 45 -11.79 18.88 6.43
N ALA A 46 -12.61 17.85 6.27
CA ALA A 46 -12.13 16.47 6.13
C ALA A 46 -11.26 16.29 4.88
N ARG A 47 -11.63 16.90 3.75
CA ARG A 47 -10.80 16.91 2.53
C ARG A 47 -9.46 17.61 2.75
N LYS A 48 -9.45 18.72 3.50
CA LYS A 48 -8.21 19.40 3.89
C LYS A 48 -7.32 18.49 4.76
N ASP A 49 -7.89 17.85 5.78
CA ASP A 49 -7.13 16.91 6.63
C ASP A 49 -6.54 15.73 5.83
N VAL A 50 -7.28 15.21 4.83
CA VAL A 50 -6.76 14.17 3.91
C VAL A 50 -5.58 14.69 3.10
N THR A 51 -5.65 15.93 2.61
CA THR A 51 -4.56 16.56 1.85
C THR A 51 -3.32 16.76 2.74
N ASP A 52 -3.53 17.22 3.97
CA ASP A 52 -2.48 17.38 4.97
C ASP A 52 -1.83 16.03 5.33
N ALA A 53 -2.64 14.96 5.43
CA ALA A 53 -2.13 13.62 5.68
C ALA A 53 -1.23 13.09 4.56
N VAL A 54 -1.55 13.37 3.29
CA VAL A 54 -0.69 12.97 2.16
C VAL A 54 0.67 13.68 2.25
N ARG A 55 0.67 14.97 2.57
CA ARG A 55 1.91 15.74 2.76
C ARG A 55 2.74 15.22 3.94
N LEU A 56 2.08 14.87 5.05
CA LEU A 56 2.73 14.23 6.21
C LEU A 56 3.32 12.86 5.84
N PHE A 57 2.59 12.05 5.06
CA PHE A 57 3.05 10.74 4.60
C PHE A 57 4.31 10.86 3.74
N GLN A 58 4.31 11.77 2.76
CA GLN A 58 5.48 12.06 1.92
C GLN A 58 6.69 12.57 2.73
N ALA A 59 6.43 13.27 3.84
CA ALA A 59 7.46 13.73 4.78
C ALA A 59 7.90 12.64 5.78
N GLU A 60 7.51 11.38 5.58
CA GLU A 60 7.80 10.23 6.45
C GLU A 60 7.24 10.34 7.88
N ARG A 61 6.27 11.24 8.10
CA ARG A 61 5.60 11.44 9.40
C ARG A 61 4.34 10.57 9.46
N PHE A 62 4.53 9.26 9.44
CA PHE A 62 3.44 8.29 9.25
C PHE A 62 2.38 8.30 10.36
N ASP A 63 2.79 8.43 11.61
CA ASP A 63 1.85 8.46 12.74
C ASP A 63 0.93 9.68 12.67
N GLU A 64 1.48 10.84 12.31
CA GLU A 64 0.73 12.07 12.14
C GLU A 64 -0.18 12.02 10.90
N ALA A 65 0.29 11.42 9.81
CA ALA A 65 -0.52 11.18 8.62
C ALA A 65 -1.73 10.29 8.94
N ALA A 66 -1.53 9.20 9.69
CA ALA A 66 -2.61 8.34 10.15
C ALA A 66 -3.59 9.09 11.06
N ALA A 67 -3.09 9.88 12.02
CA ALA A 67 -3.93 10.67 12.92
C ALA A 67 -4.76 11.73 12.17
N ALA A 68 -4.19 12.37 11.16
CA ALA A 68 -4.90 13.32 10.30
C ALA A 68 -6.03 12.63 9.49
N LEU A 69 -5.79 11.43 8.97
CA LEU A 69 -6.82 10.64 8.27
C LEU A 69 -7.94 10.17 9.21
N GLU A 70 -7.62 9.78 10.44
CA GLU A 70 -8.65 9.46 11.43
C GLU A 70 -9.46 10.69 11.87
N LYS A 71 -8.82 11.85 11.93
CA LYS A 71 -9.51 13.11 12.18
C LYS A 71 -10.49 13.42 11.03
N ALA A 72 -10.08 13.22 9.78
CA ALA A 72 -10.95 13.37 8.62
C ALA A 72 -12.14 12.40 8.66
N SER A 73 -11.90 11.13 9.04
CA SER A 73 -12.96 10.12 9.11
C SER A 73 -13.99 10.42 10.22
N ARG A 74 -13.54 10.93 11.38
CA ARG A 74 -14.41 11.36 12.48
C ARG A 74 -15.21 12.61 12.15
N ARG A 75 -14.70 13.52 11.31
CA ARG A 75 -15.39 14.75 10.89
C ARG A 75 -16.50 14.49 9.88
N ALA A 76 -16.29 13.56 8.96
CA ALA A 76 -17.28 13.23 7.93
C ALA A 76 -17.69 11.75 8.00
N PRO A 77 -18.25 11.28 9.13
CA PRO A 77 -18.59 9.89 9.32
C PRO A 77 -19.66 9.45 8.31
N GLY A 78 -19.49 8.27 7.71
CA GLY A 78 -20.42 7.73 6.72
C GLY A 78 -20.28 8.32 5.30
N SER A 79 -19.65 9.48 5.13
CA SER A 79 -19.32 10.04 3.81
C SER A 79 -18.28 9.18 3.08
N LYS A 80 -18.21 9.31 1.74
CA LYS A 80 -17.15 8.67 0.94
C LYS A 80 -15.76 9.09 1.42
N THR A 81 -15.56 10.41 1.60
CA THR A 81 -14.32 11.00 2.12
C THR A 81 -13.91 10.38 3.45
N GLY A 82 -14.85 10.23 4.39
CA GLY A 82 -14.56 9.69 5.71
C GLY A 82 -14.24 8.20 5.70
N LYS A 83 -14.97 7.40 4.89
CA LYS A 83 -14.69 5.96 4.71
C LYS A 83 -13.34 5.72 4.04
N ASP A 84 -13.01 6.51 3.02
CA ASP A 84 -11.73 6.47 2.34
C ASP A 84 -10.59 6.88 3.28
N ALA A 85 -10.80 7.92 4.09
CA ALA A 85 -9.82 8.35 5.09
C ALA A 85 -9.56 7.29 6.16
N ALA A 86 -10.62 6.65 6.69
CA ALA A 86 -10.46 5.55 7.65
C ALA A 86 -9.67 4.37 7.05
N SER A 87 -9.97 4.00 5.81
CA SER A 87 -9.26 2.94 5.08
C SER A 87 -7.80 3.30 4.85
N LYS A 88 -7.51 4.53 4.43
CA LYS A 88 -6.14 5.03 4.25
C LYS A 88 -5.38 5.12 5.57
N ALA A 89 -6.02 5.50 6.68
CA ALA A 89 -5.37 5.56 7.99
C ALA A 89 -4.80 4.20 8.40
N ARG A 90 -5.59 3.13 8.17
CA ARG A 90 -5.13 1.76 8.40
C ARG A 90 -3.94 1.40 7.51
N LEU A 91 -4.00 1.74 6.23
CA LEU A 91 -2.89 1.48 5.30
C LEU A 91 -1.62 2.25 5.65
N VAL A 92 -1.72 3.50 6.11
CA VAL A 92 -0.55 4.26 6.55
C VAL A 92 0.13 3.59 7.74
N ARG A 93 -0.64 3.04 8.70
CA ARG A 93 -0.09 2.28 9.82
C ARG A 93 0.59 0.98 9.38
N GLU A 94 -0.08 0.20 8.52
CA GLU A 94 0.49 -1.02 7.94
C GLU A 94 1.79 -0.71 7.17
N PHE A 95 1.81 0.38 6.42
CA PHE A 95 3.01 0.85 5.72
C PHE A 95 4.12 1.20 6.70
N ALA A 96 3.83 2.00 7.73
CA ALA A 96 4.81 2.41 8.74
C ALA A 96 5.44 1.22 9.46
N GLU A 97 4.63 0.21 9.79
CA GLU A 97 5.09 -1.03 10.42
C GLU A 97 6.05 -1.79 9.50
N HIS A 98 5.64 -2.04 8.25
CA HIS A 98 6.47 -2.76 7.28
C HIS A 98 7.73 -1.99 6.90
N TRP A 99 7.63 -0.68 6.75
CA TRP A 99 8.77 0.21 6.50
C TRP A 99 9.74 0.20 7.67
N GLY A 100 9.27 0.36 8.90
CA GLY A 100 10.11 0.27 10.10
C GLY A 100 10.81 -1.09 10.25
N ALA A 101 10.08 -2.18 10.01
CA ALA A 101 10.64 -3.54 10.01
C ALA A 101 11.72 -3.71 8.93
N ALA A 102 11.48 -3.19 7.71
CA ALA A 102 12.47 -3.17 6.64
C ALA A 102 13.72 -2.40 7.03
N GLN A 103 13.58 -1.15 7.52
CA GLN A 103 14.72 -0.33 7.93
C GLN A 103 15.50 -0.95 9.10
N LYS A 104 14.83 -1.68 10.00
CA LYS A 104 15.50 -2.46 11.05
C LYS A 104 16.30 -3.63 10.48
N ALA A 105 15.69 -4.43 9.60
CA ALA A 105 16.33 -5.58 8.97
C ALA A 105 17.54 -5.17 8.09
N LEU A 106 17.43 -4.05 7.37
CA LEU A 106 18.52 -3.46 6.59
C LEU A 106 19.72 -3.12 7.48
N ARG A 107 19.50 -2.41 8.60
CA ARG A 107 20.55 -2.10 9.58
C ARG A 107 21.19 -3.35 10.19
N SER A 108 20.39 -4.39 10.40
CA SER A 108 20.87 -5.69 10.91
C SER A 108 21.45 -6.61 9.83
N ARG A 109 21.58 -6.14 8.57
CA ARG A 109 22.11 -6.91 7.42
C ARG A 109 21.38 -8.23 7.15
N ARG A 110 20.08 -8.28 7.44
CA ARG A 110 19.24 -9.47 7.22
C ARG A 110 18.48 -9.34 5.91
N ALA A 111 19.16 -9.65 4.80
CA ALA A 111 18.66 -9.41 3.44
C ALA A 111 17.27 -10.01 3.19
N ARG A 112 17.02 -11.26 3.64
CA ARG A 112 15.72 -11.92 3.41
C ARG A 112 14.58 -11.24 4.17
N GLU A 113 14.76 -11.03 5.48
CA GLU A 113 13.80 -10.28 6.31
C GLU A 113 13.54 -8.87 5.75
N ALA A 114 14.59 -8.19 5.29
CA ALA A 114 14.47 -6.87 4.69
C ALA A 114 13.68 -6.92 3.38
N SER A 115 13.96 -7.87 2.49
CA SER A 115 13.24 -8.02 1.22
C SER A 115 11.75 -8.36 1.42
N ASP A 116 11.43 -9.18 2.43
CA ASP A 116 10.04 -9.53 2.76
C ASP A 116 9.27 -8.32 3.30
N ALA A 117 9.89 -7.57 4.21
CA ALA A 117 9.29 -6.35 4.77
C ALA A 117 9.13 -5.24 3.71
N LEU A 118 10.14 -5.04 2.84
CA LEU A 118 10.07 -4.11 1.71
C LEU A 118 9.00 -4.49 0.71
N SER A 119 8.83 -5.78 0.41
CA SER A 119 7.76 -6.25 -0.49
C SER A 119 6.36 -5.96 0.06
N ARG A 120 6.18 -6.13 1.38
CA ARG A 120 4.92 -5.75 2.05
C ARG A 120 4.72 -4.23 2.04
N ALA A 121 5.75 -3.45 2.35
CA ALA A 121 5.70 -1.99 2.27
C ALA A 121 5.37 -1.52 0.84
N GLN A 122 5.96 -2.13 -0.19
CA GLN A 122 5.69 -1.85 -1.60
C GLN A 122 4.20 -2.06 -1.95
N SER A 123 3.63 -3.17 -1.50
CA SER A 123 2.21 -3.48 -1.72
C SER A 123 1.29 -2.44 -1.08
N THR A 124 1.59 -2.05 0.16
CA THR A 124 0.81 -1.03 0.87
C THR A 124 0.99 0.36 0.27
N ASP A 125 2.21 0.74 -0.13
CA ASP A 125 2.49 2.02 -0.79
C ASP A 125 1.74 2.15 -2.11
N ARG A 126 1.68 1.09 -2.94
CA ARG A 126 0.86 1.09 -4.17
C ARG A 126 -0.61 1.40 -3.91
N ARG A 127 -1.17 0.93 -2.79
CA ARG A 127 -2.56 1.21 -2.39
C ARG A 127 -2.74 2.63 -1.84
N LEU A 128 -1.66 3.24 -1.35
CA LEU A 128 -1.65 4.62 -0.86
C LEU A 128 -1.39 5.66 -1.96
N GLY A 129 -0.78 5.26 -3.06
CA GLY A 129 -0.51 6.13 -4.21
C GLY A 129 0.87 5.94 -4.85
N GLY A 130 1.73 5.07 -4.30
CA GLY A 130 3.04 4.77 -4.85
C GLY A 130 4.09 5.84 -4.57
N TYR A 131 4.00 6.57 -3.46
CA TYR A 131 4.85 7.73 -3.17
C TYR A 131 6.31 7.34 -2.92
N PHE A 132 6.55 6.14 -2.43
CA PHE A 132 7.89 5.65 -2.08
C PHE A 132 8.39 4.58 -3.05
N ARG A 133 7.68 4.35 -4.16
CA ARG A 133 7.94 3.25 -5.10
C ARG A 133 9.40 3.17 -5.51
N ASP A 134 9.99 4.25 -6.02
CA ASP A 134 11.36 4.21 -6.54
C ASP A 134 12.38 3.85 -5.45
N ARG A 135 12.19 4.39 -4.25
CA ARG A 135 13.06 4.11 -3.10
C ARG A 135 12.90 2.66 -2.62
N ILE A 136 11.66 2.18 -2.52
CA ILE A 136 11.37 0.80 -2.12
C ILE A 136 11.92 -0.17 -3.16
N ASP A 137 11.67 0.08 -4.45
CA ASP A 137 12.08 -0.79 -5.56
C ASP A 137 13.62 -0.89 -5.63
N THR A 138 14.32 0.24 -5.46
CA THR A 138 15.79 0.26 -5.39
C THR A 138 16.31 -0.55 -4.20
N GLN A 139 15.83 -0.28 -2.99
CA GLN A 139 16.27 -1.02 -1.79
C GLN A 139 15.93 -2.51 -1.89
N LEU A 140 14.74 -2.83 -2.43
CA LEU A 140 14.29 -4.21 -2.60
C LEU A 140 15.15 -4.95 -3.61
N ALA A 141 15.48 -4.34 -4.75
CA ALA A 141 16.37 -4.92 -5.75
C ALA A 141 17.75 -5.24 -5.17
N GLU A 142 18.33 -4.35 -4.36
CA GLU A 142 19.61 -4.61 -3.69
C GLU A 142 19.54 -5.82 -2.73
N GLN A 143 18.48 -5.90 -1.91
CA GLN A 143 18.34 -7.01 -0.97
C GLN A 143 18.05 -8.33 -1.67
N LEU A 144 17.21 -8.32 -2.71
CA LEU A 144 16.94 -9.50 -3.53
C LEU A 144 18.21 -9.96 -4.27
N TYR A 145 19.07 -9.06 -4.73
CA TYR A 145 20.37 -9.44 -5.29
C TYR A 145 21.22 -10.20 -4.27
N VAL A 146 21.28 -9.75 -3.01
CA VAL A 146 22.00 -10.44 -1.93
C VAL A 146 21.41 -11.85 -1.69
N VAL A 147 20.09 -11.98 -1.68
CA VAL A 147 19.42 -13.28 -1.56
C VAL A 147 19.74 -14.18 -2.76
N ALA A 148 19.71 -13.64 -3.99
CA ALA A 148 20.00 -14.38 -5.20
C ALA A 148 21.43 -14.91 -5.25
N ILE A 149 22.43 -14.09 -4.89
CA ILE A 149 23.83 -14.54 -4.87
C ILE A 149 24.07 -15.58 -3.77
N GLN A 150 23.42 -15.46 -2.61
CA GLN A 150 23.49 -16.48 -1.55
C GLN A 150 22.85 -17.79 -1.98
N ALA A 151 21.69 -17.74 -2.66
CA ALA A 151 21.05 -18.91 -3.23
C ALA A 151 21.95 -19.58 -4.28
N TYR A 152 22.55 -18.79 -5.17
CA TYR A 152 23.47 -19.29 -6.19
C TYR A 152 24.70 -19.97 -5.57
N ASN A 153 25.31 -19.36 -4.56
CA ASN A 153 26.49 -19.93 -3.89
C ASN A 153 26.17 -21.25 -3.15
N ARG A 154 24.92 -21.43 -2.70
CA ARG A 154 24.43 -22.69 -2.10
C ARG A 154 23.90 -23.69 -3.15
N GLN A 155 24.08 -23.40 -4.44
CA GLN A 155 23.59 -24.22 -5.56
C GLN A 155 22.06 -24.38 -5.61
N ALA A 156 21.32 -23.49 -4.95
CA ALA A 156 19.88 -23.37 -5.08
C ALA A 156 19.54 -22.57 -6.35
N TYR A 157 19.84 -23.15 -7.52
CA TYR A 157 19.80 -22.44 -8.81
C TYR A 157 18.41 -21.91 -9.16
N ASP A 158 17.36 -22.67 -8.88
CA ASP A 158 15.98 -22.23 -9.14
C ASP A 158 15.62 -20.96 -8.35
N GLU A 159 15.95 -20.94 -7.05
CA GLU A 159 15.76 -19.76 -6.19
C GLU A 159 16.59 -18.59 -6.71
N ALA A 160 17.86 -18.81 -7.04
CA ALA A 160 18.74 -17.76 -7.56
C ALA A 160 18.21 -17.14 -8.87
N ILE A 161 17.71 -17.97 -9.80
CA ILE A 161 17.14 -17.52 -11.07
C ILE A 161 15.89 -16.67 -10.84
N GLN A 162 14.95 -17.17 -10.04
CA GLN A 162 13.69 -16.48 -9.77
C GLN A 162 13.92 -15.14 -9.04
N VAL A 163 14.75 -15.15 -8.01
CA VAL A 163 15.03 -13.93 -7.23
C VAL A 163 15.79 -12.91 -8.07
N ASN A 164 16.79 -13.33 -8.87
CA ASN A 164 17.52 -12.40 -9.74
C ASN A 164 16.65 -11.87 -10.89
N ALA A 165 15.70 -12.66 -11.40
CA ALA A 165 14.72 -12.15 -12.36
C ALA A 165 13.91 -11.01 -11.74
N ARG A 166 13.48 -11.16 -10.48
CA ARG A 166 12.78 -10.09 -9.76
C ARG A 166 13.62 -8.83 -9.55
N VAL A 167 14.93 -8.96 -9.32
CA VAL A 167 15.86 -7.82 -9.28
C VAL A 167 15.80 -7.03 -10.58
N LEU A 168 15.88 -7.72 -11.73
CA LEU A 168 15.90 -7.10 -13.05
C LEU A 168 14.52 -6.57 -13.47
N GLU A 169 13.42 -7.12 -12.96
CA GLU A 169 12.08 -6.56 -13.13
C GLU A 169 11.91 -5.23 -12.38
N LEU A 170 12.42 -5.15 -11.15
CA LEU A 170 12.36 -3.93 -10.33
C LEU A 170 13.32 -2.86 -10.86
N GLN A 171 14.50 -3.27 -11.31
CA GLN A 171 15.54 -2.38 -11.78
C GLN A 171 16.29 -3.01 -12.96
N PRO A 172 15.81 -2.80 -14.21
CA PRO A 172 16.44 -3.37 -15.41
C PRO A 172 17.91 -2.99 -15.58
N GLY A 173 18.31 -1.80 -15.09
CA GLY A 173 19.69 -1.31 -15.09
C GLY A 173 20.56 -1.81 -13.94
N HIS A 174 20.12 -2.77 -13.13
CA HIS A 174 20.88 -3.24 -11.97
C HIS A 174 22.14 -4.01 -12.41
N ALA A 175 23.30 -3.35 -12.36
CA ALA A 175 24.56 -3.87 -12.88
C ALA A 175 24.95 -5.23 -12.27
N LEU A 176 24.81 -5.40 -10.94
CA LEU A 176 25.17 -6.66 -10.29
C LEU A 176 24.20 -7.81 -10.63
N GLY A 177 22.89 -7.54 -10.75
CA GLY A 177 21.91 -8.54 -11.17
C GLY A 177 22.13 -9.00 -12.61
N THR A 178 22.52 -8.09 -13.50
CA THR A 178 22.92 -8.42 -14.88
C THR A 178 24.17 -9.28 -14.90
N ARG A 179 25.20 -8.91 -14.12
CA ARG A 179 26.43 -9.72 -13.99
C ARG A 179 26.14 -11.10 -13.41
N LEU A 180 25.27 -11.20 -12.40
CA LEU A 180 24.85 -12.47 -11.85
C LEU A 180 24.11 -13.31 -12.89
N GLN A 181 23.19 -12.72 -13.67
CA GLN A 181 22.51 -13.41 -14.75
C GLN A 181 23.51 -14.01 -15.75
N THR A 182 24.47 -13.21 -16.23
CA THR A 182 25.55 -13.69 -17.12
C THR A 182 26.36 -14.81 -16.49
N LYS A 183 26.74 -14.67 -15.21
CA LYS A 183 27.47 -15.71 -14.47
C LYS A 183 26.66 -17.01 -14.39
N MET A 184 25.37 -16.94 -14.06
CA MET A 184 24.51 -18.12 -14.01
C MET A 184 24.38 -18.76 -15.39
N ARG A 185 24.18 -17.97 -16.47
CA ARG A 185 24.15 -18.49 -17.86
C ARG A 185 25.44 -19.23 -18.22
N SER A 186 26.60 -18.67 -17.88
CA SER A 186 27.91 -19.33 -18.12
C SER A 186 28.06 -20.65 -17.34
N SER A 187 27.38 -20.78 -16.21
CA SER A 187 27.42 -21.98 -15.37
C SER A 187 26.51 -23.11 -15.87
N ALA A 188 25.59 -22.84 -16.82
CA ALA A 188 24.56 -23.80 -17.25
C ALA A 188 25.14 -25.14 -17.74
N ALA A 189 26.30 -25.11 -18.43
CA ALA A 189 26.98 -26.34 -18.85
C ALA A 189 27.47 -27.18 -17.67
N ALA A 190 27.95 -26.54 -16.59
CA ALA A 190 28.35 -27.24 -15.38
C ALA A 190 27.14 -27.81 -14.64
N VAL A 191 26.04 -27.06 -14.56
CA VAL A 191 24.77 -27.51 -13.95
C VAL A 191 24.19 -28.70 -14.72
N ALA A 192 24.19 -28.68 -16.05
CA ALA A 192 23.73 -29.80 -16.88
C ALA A 192 24.58 -31.07 -16.64
N ARG A 193 25.91 -30.93 -16.47
CA ARG A 193 26.78 -32.06 -16.11
C ARG A 193 26.49 -32.60 -14.71
N GLN A 194 26.18 -31.73 -13.74
CA GLN A 194 25.76 -32.17 -12.41
C GLN A 194 24.43 -32.92 -12.47
N ALA A 195 23.49 -32.48 -13.32
CA ALA A 195 22.23 -33.17 -13.54
C ALA A 195 22.44 -34.60 -14.07
N GLN A 196 23.32 -34.77 -15.06
CA GLN A 196 23.67 -36.11 -15.58
C GLN A 196 24.30 -36.98 -14.49
N ARG A 197 25.24 -36.45 -13.70
CA ARG A 197 25.85 -37.21 -12.59
C ARG A 197 24.82 -37.63 -11.53
N ALA A 198 23.87 -36.77 -11.21
CA ALA A 198 22.78 -37.11 -10.29
C ALA A 198 21.93 -38.25 -10.85
N LEU A 199 21.63 -38.24 -12.15
CA LEU A 199 20.92 -39.32 -12.83
C LEU A 199 21.71 -40.63 -12.78
N ASP A 200 23.00 -40.58 -13.10
CA ASP A 200 23.89 -41.75 -13.08
C ASP A 200 24.01 -42.36 -11.67
N ASN A 201 23.91 -41.52 -10.63
CA ASN A 201 23.92 -41.92 -9.22
C ASN A 201 22.54 -42.35 -8.69
N GLY A 202 21.48 -42.32 -9.52
CA GLY A 202 20.12 -42.69 -9.13
C GLY A 202 19.30 -41.58 -8.44
N ASP A 203 19.85 -40.38 -8.25
CA ASP A 203 19.11 -39.22 -7.72
C ASP A 203 18.29 -38.54 -8.84
N LYS A 204 17.15 -39.18 -9.16
CA LYS A 204 16.23 -38.70 -10.20
C LYS A 204 15.67 -37.31 -9.92
N GLU A 205 15.40 -36.97 -8.66
CA GLU A 205 14.85 -35.66 -8.29
C GLU A 205 15.90 -34.55 -8.39
N GLY A 206 17.12 -34.80 -7.91
CA GLY A 206 18.26 -33.89 -8.11
C GLY A 206 18.56 -33.68 -9.58
N ALA A 207 18.59 -34.76 -10.38
CA ALA A 207 18.78 -34.68 -11.82
C ALA A 207 17.71 -33.82 -12.50
N ARG A 208 16.42 -34.04 -12.17
CA ARG A 208 15.31 -33.25 -12.71
C ARG A 208 15.46 -31.76 -12.39
N ARG A 209 15.71 -31.42 -11.13
CA ARG A 209 15.85 -30.03 -10.67
C ARG A 209 17.01 -29.33 -11.38
N LEU A 210 18.19 -29.95 -11.40
CA LEU A 210 19.38 -29.38 -12.02
C LEU A 210 19.21 -29.22 -13.54
N ALA A 211 18.61 -30.20 -14.22
CA ALA A 211 18.36 -30.11 -15.65
C ALA A 211 17.35 -28.99 -15.98
N GLN A 212 16.27 -28.85 -15.20
CA GLN A 212 15.32 -27.74 -15.36
C GLN A 212 16.00 -26.38 -15.13
N ALA A 213 16.85 -26.26 -14.11
CA ALA A 213 17.60 -25.04 -13.86
C ALA A 213 18.53 -24.68 -15.02
N ALA A 214 19.27 -25.65 -15.56
CA ALA A 214 20.13 -25.44 -16.73
C ALA A 214 19.32 -24.98 -17.97
N LEU A 215 18.14 -25.57 -18.20
CA LEU A 215 17.24 -25.13 -19.28
C LEU A 215 16.75 -23.70 -19.09
N ARG A 216 16.35 -23.31 -17.87
CA ARG A 216 15.93 -21.92 -17.58
C ARG A 216 17.03 -20.90 -17.79
N LEU A 217 18.29 -21.29 -17.62
CA LEU A 217 19.43 -20.39 -17.80
C LEU A 217 19.72 -20.07 -19.26
N VAL A 218 19.69 -21.06 -20.15
CA VAL A 218 20.19 -20.88 -21.53
C VAL A 218 19.20 -21.26 -22.63
N GLY A 219 18.08 -21.89 -22.30
CA GLY A 219 17.11 -22.41 -23.28
C GLY A 219 17.62 -23.62 -24.06
N GLU A 220 16.74 -24.29 -24.81
CA GLU A 220 17.06 -25.53 -25.55
C GLU A 220 17.95 -25.30 -26.79
N SER A 221 18.08 -24.06 -27.28
CA SER A 221 18.93 -23.72 -28.42
C SER A 221 20.43 -23.80 -28.13
N GLU A 222 20.81 -23.77 -26.86
CA GLU A 222 22.21 -23.79 -26.42
C GLU A 222 22.69 -25.23 -26.14
N PRO A 223 23.98 -25.56 -26.33
CA PRO A 223 24.51 -26.91 -26.09
C PRO A 223 24.22 -27.45 -24.67
N ALA A 224 24.33 -26.58 -23.67
CA ALA A 224 24.01 -26.93 -22.28
C ALA A 224 22.52 -27.19 -22.06
N GLY A 225 21.65 -26.47 -22.77
CA GLY A 225 20.21 -26.71 -22.75
C GLY A 225 19.83 -28.05 -23.39
N ARG A 226 20.39 -28.37 -24.55
CA ARG A 226 20.21 -29.69 -25.18
C ARG A 226 20.67 -30.84 -24.28
N ALA A 227 21.82 -30.68 -23.62
CA ALA A 227 22.32 -31.67 -22.68
C ALA A 227 21.36 -31.86 -21.49
N ALA A 228 20.86 -30.75 -20.92
CA ALA A 228 19.87 -30.80 -19.85
C ALA A 228 18.54 -31.43 -20.30
N ARG A 229 18.08 -31.14 -21.53
CA ARG A 229 16.89 -31.76 -22.12
C ARG A 229 17.05 -33.28 -22.21
N LYS A 230 18.19 -33.76 -22.69
CA LYS A 230 18.51 -35.19 -22.75
C LYS A 230 18.46 -35.86 -21.38
N VAL A 231 18.93 -35.19 -20.32
CA VAL A 231 18.80 -35.71 -18.94
C VAL A 231 17.33 -35.87 -18.57
N LEU A 232 16.48 -34.88 -18.90
CA LEU A 232 15.04 -34.96 -18.60
C LEU A 232 14.32 -36.06 -19.37
N ASP A 233 14.69 -36.30 -20.63
CA ASP A 233 14.09 -37.34 -21.46
C ASP A 233 14.46 -38.77 -20.97
N ASN A 234 15.53 -38.91 -20.17
CA ASN A 234 16.01 -40.18 -19.63
C ASN A 234 15.52 -40.51 -18.20
N LEU A 235 14.69 -39.66 -17.58
CA LEU A 235 14.20 -39.81 -16.20
C LEU A 235 12.99 -40.74 -16.06
#